data_AF-A0AA43TRW8-F1
#
_entry.id   AF-A0AA43TRW8-F1
#
_cell.length_a   1.000
_cell.length_b   1.000
_cell.length_c   1.000
_cell.angle_alpha   90.00
_cell.angle_beta   90.00
_cell.angle_gamma   90.00
#
_symmetry.space_group_name_H-M   'P 1'
#
loop_
_entity.id
_entity.type
_entity.pdbx_description
1 polymer ?
#
loop_
_entity_poly.entity_id
_entity_poly.type
_entity_poly.pdbx_seq_one_letter_code
_entity_poly.pdbx_strand_id
1 'polypeptide(L)'
;MVFCNSVTAKMVDFIREVGIEVIEKPFNEETFIPGIYIEKGKLLVDEEKLLYPGDLLHEAGHIAMVPSHLRHYATGNVGKIDEIGNSYEIEAIAWSWAAVVALGIDHEILFHNKGYKGGAQGLLFNFQMGVYIGTKGIEDAGMAYTNNKAAELGIEPFPVMQKWLRD
;
A
#
# COMPACT_ATOMS: atom_id res chain seq x y z
N MET A 1 -15.88 -5.16 -13.74
CA MET A 1 -15.71 -6.62 -13.57
C MET A 1 -15.36 -6.88 -12.12
N VAL A 2 -15.73 -8.05 -11.60
CA VAL A 2 -15.65 -8.41 -10.18
C VAL A 2 -14.53 -9.44 -10.05
N PHE A 3 -13.55 -9.18 -9.18
CA PHE A 3 -12.49 -10.12 -8.83
C PHE A 3 -13.12 -11.36 -8.18
N CYS A 4 -12.72 -12.55 -8.62
CA CYS A 4 -13.30 -13.83 -8.18
C CYS A 4 -12.89 -14.21 -6.76
N ASN A 5 -11.66 -13.89 -6.36
CA ASN A 5 -11.18 -14.14 -5.01
C ASN A 5 -11.74 -13.07 -4.06
N SER A 6 -12.48 -13.51 -3.03
CA SER A 6 -13.15 -12.61 -2.08
C SER A 6 -12.18 -11.68 -1.30
N VAL A 7 -10.96 -12.12 -1.00
CA VAL A 7 -9.95 -11.30 -0.33
C VAL A 7 -9.40 -10.26 -1.29
N THR A 8 -9.06 -10.67 -2.52
CA THR A 8 -8.63 -9.77 -3.59
C THR A 8 -9.69 -8.71 -3.86
N ALA A 9 -10.95 -9.11 -4.02
CA ALA A 9 -12.07 -8.20 -4.25
C ALA A 9 -12.19 -7.17 -3.13
N LYS A 10 -12.11 -7.60 -1.86
CA LYS A 10 -12.16 -6.70 -0.70
C LYS A 10 -11.02 -5.68 -0.68
N MET A 11 -9.80 -6.09 -1.02
CA MET A 11 -8.66 -5.17 -1.14
C MET A 11 -8.84 -4.19 -2.30
N VAL A 12 -9.26 -4.67 -3.46
CA VAL A 12 -9.48 -3.82 -4.64
C VAL A 12 -10.58 -2.79 -4.38
N ASP A 13 -11.69 -3.20 -3.75
CA ASP A 13 -12.79 -2.29 -3.43
C ASP A 13 -12.32 -1.20 -2.47
N PHE A 14 -11.53 -1.55 -1.45
CA PHE A 14 -10.88 -0.57 -0.58
C PHE A 14 -9.95 0.38 -1.34
N ILE A 15 -9.07 -0.14 -2.21
CA ILE A 15 -8.14 0.67 -3.01
C ILE A 15 -8.91 1.67 -3.91
N ARG A 16 -10.04 1.23 -4.49
CA ARG A 16 -10.92 2.10 -5.28
C ARG A 16 -11.61 3.15 -4.40
N GLU A 17 -12.09 2.77 -3.21
CA GLU A 17 -12.73 3.68 -2.26
C GLU A 17 -11.80 4.81 -1.81
N VAL A 18 -10.52 4.51 -1.59
CA VAL A 18 -9.51 5.52 -1.22
C VAL A 18 -9.10 6.43 -2.39
N GLY A 19 -9.56 6.14 -3.61
CA GLY A 19 -9.34 6.98 -4.80
C GLY A 19 -8.22 6.54 -5.73
N ILE A 20 -7.72 5.30 -5.61
CA ILE A 20 -6.75 4.73 -6.55
C ILE A 20 -7.51 3.88 -7.58
N GLU A 21 -7.33 4.17 -8.85
CA GLU A 21 -7.98 3.41 -9.92
C GLU A 21 -7.36 2.01 -10.05
N VAL A 22 -8.20 0.97 -10.01
CA VAL A 22 -7.80 -0.42 -10.22
C VAL A 22 -8.50 -0.97 -11.47
N ILE A 23 -7.71 -1.38 -12.45
CA ILE A 23 -8.15 -1.92 -13.74
C ILE A 23 -7.76 -3.38 -13.83
N GLU A 24 -8.73 -4.25 -14.07
CA GLU A 24 -8.48 -5.64 -14.41
C GLU A 24 -7.94 -5.75 -15.84
N LYS A 25 -6.78 -6.39 -16.01
CA LYS A 25 -6.09 -6.47 -17.30
C LYS A 25 -5.27 -7.76 -17.36
N PRO A 26 -5.58 -8.68 -18.28
CA PRO A 26 -4.73 -9.83 -18.55
C PRO A 26 -3.34 -9.39 -19.01
N PHE A 27 -2.29 -10.02 -18.49
CA PHE A 27 -0.92 -9.78 -18.90
C PHE A 27 -0.43 -10.91 -19.80
N ASN A 28 0.21 -10.56 -20.92
CA ASN A 28 0.81 -11.56 -21.81
C ASN A 28 2.19 -12.02 -21.31
N GLU A 29 2.86 -11.17 -20.54
CA GLU A 29 4.23 -11.39 -20.05
C GLU A 29 4.24 -11.47 -18.51
N GLU A 30 5.38 -11.86 -17.93
CA GLU A 30 5.60 -11.76 -16.49
C GLU A 30 5.87 -10.30 -16.11
N THR A 31 5.22 -9.86 -15.03
CA THR A 31 5.45 -8.55 -14.41
C THR A 31 6.45 -8.67 -13.27
N PHE A 32 7.09 -7.54 -12.90
CA PHE A 32 8.03 -7.50 -11.77
C PHE A 32 7.40 -8.00 -10.46
N ILE A 33 6.15 -7.59 -10.21
CA ILE A 33 5.29 -8.17 -9.17
C ILE A 33 4.25 -9.05 -9.86
N PRO A 34 4.16 -10.35 -9.57
CA PRO A 34 3.26 -11.26 -10.28
C PRO A 34 1.80 -10.80 -10.28
N GLY A 35 1.26 -10.53 -11.47
CA GLY A 35 -0.14 -10.12 -11.65
C GLY A 35 -0.43 -8.66 -11.33
N ILE A 36 0.58 -7.83 -11.03
CA ILE A 36 0.40 -6.40 -10.73
C ILE A 36 1.32 -5.52 -11.58
N TYR A 37 0.79 -4.39 -12.07
CA TYR A 37 1.57 -3.34 -12.71
C TYR A 37 1.01 -1.96 -12.38
N ILE A 38 1.87 -1.01 -12.03
CA ILE A 38 1.47 0.39 -11.83
C ILE A 38 1.60 1.14 -13.17
N GLU A 39 0.53 1.79 -13.63
CA GLU A 39 0.54 2.63 -14.84
C GLU A 39 -0.08 4.00 -14.55
N LYS A 40 0.73 5.05 -14.60
CA LYS A 40 0.33 6.46 -14.39
C LYS A 40 -0.53 6.67 -13.13
N GLY A 41 -0.14 6.03 -12.03
CA GLY A 41 -0.84 6.12 -10.74
C GLY A 41 -2.08 5.23 -10.62
N LYS A 42 -2.25 4.28 -11.54
CA LYS A 42 -3.31 3.26 -11.51
C LYS A 42 -2.71 1.89 -11.27
N LEU A 43 -3.48 1.00 -10.65
CA LEU A 43 -3.13 -0.41 -10.51
C LEU A 43 -3.78 -1.21 -11.63
N LEU A 44 -2.97 -1.84 -12.47
CA LEU A 44 -3.40 -2.86 -13.40
C LEU A 44 -3.21 -4.22 -12.73
N VAL A 45 -4.25 -5.07 -12.75
CA VAL A 45 -4.26 -6.35 -12.03
C VAL A 45 -4.71 -7.47 -12.96
N ASP A 46 -3.91 -8.52 -13.03
CA ASP A 46 -4.26 -9.82 -13.61
C ASP A 46 -4.46 -10.81 -12.46
N GLU A 47 -5.73 -11.09 -12.11
CA GLU A 47 -6.06 -11.96 -10.98
C GLU A 47 -5.58 -13.40 -11.21
N GLU A 48 -5.55 -13.88 -12.46
CA GLU A 48 -5.09 -15.24 -12.76
C GLU A 48 -3.59 -15.41 -12.49
N LYS A 49 -2.83 -14.32 -12.51
CA LYS A 49 -1.38 -14.29 -12.27
C LYS A 49 -1.01 -13.74 -10.89
N LEU A 50 -1.97 -13.28 -10.11
CA LEU A 50 -1.75 -12.70 -8.78
C LEU A 50 -1.38 -13.78 -7.77
N LEU A 51 -0.11 -13.84 -7.37
CA LEU A 51 0.37 -14.85 -6.43
C LEU A 51 0.10 -14.50 -4.96
N TYR A 52 0.20 -13.21 -4.61
CA TYR A 52 0.08 -12.73 -3.23
C TYR A 52 -0.84 -11.51 -3.19
N PRO A 53 -2.09 -11.64 -2.73
CA PRO A 53 -3.05 -10.53 -2.71
C PRO A 53 -2.58 -9.32 -1.90
N GLY A 54 -1.80 -9.53 -0.84
CA GLY A 54 -1.25 -8.45 -0.02
C GLY A 54 -0.38 -7.45 -0.78
N ASP A 55 0.24 -7.88 -1.89
CA ASP A 55 1.05 -7.00 -2.74
C ASP A 55 0.21 -5.86 -3.34
N LEU A 56 -1.11 -6.05 -3.51
CA LEU A 56 -2.00 -4.98 -3.97
C LEU A 56 -2.00 -3.78 -3.02
N LEU A 57 -2.02 -4.01 -1.71
CA LEU A 57 -2.02 -2.95 -0.71
C LEU A 57 -0.65 -2.27 -0.63
N HIS A 58 0.43 -3.02 -0.81
CA HIS A 58 1.79 -2.47 -0.85
C HIS A 58 1.99 -1.55 -2.06
N GLU A 59 1.63 -2.01 -3.26
CA GLU A 59 1.73 -1.22 -4.49
C GLU A 59 0.77 -0.01 -4.47
N ALA A 60 -0.42 -0.15 -3.88
CA ALA A 60 -1.31 0.99 -3.62
C ALA A 60 -0.69 2.00 -2.65
N GLY A 61 0.04 1.53 -1.63
CA GLY A 61 0.79 2.37 -0.70
C GLY A 61 1.87 3.22 -1.40
N HIS A 62 2.56 2.66 -2.39
CA HIS A 62 3.48 3.44 -3.22
C HIS A 62 2.75 4.58 -3.94
N ILE A 63 1.63 4.29 -4.61
CA ILE A 63 0.83 5.31 -5.32
C ILE A 63 0.30 6.39 -4.36
N ALA A 64 -0.16 5.97 -3.18
CA ALA A 64 -0.72 6.85 -2.16
C ALA A 64 0.28 7.88 -1.63
N MET A 65 1.55 7.50 -1.52
CA MET A 65 2.64 8.36 -1.03
C MET A 65 3.18 9.35 -2.04
N VAL A 66 2.87 9.17 -3.33
CA VAL A 66 3.23 10.12 -4.38
C VAL A 66 2.31 11.36 -4.27
N PRO A 67 2.87 12.59 -4.17
CA PRO A 67 2.08 13.83 -4.23
C PRO A 67 1.16 13.86 -5.44
N SER A 68 -0.03 14.45 -5.31
CA SER A 68 -1.07 14.39 -6.35
C SER A 68 -0.58 14.86 -7.72
N HIS A 69 0.19 15.96 -7.75
CA HIS A 69 0.74 16.58 -8.96
C HIS A 69 1.87 15.77 -9.62
N LEU A 70 2.38 14.71 -8.99
CA LEU A 70 3.40 13.80 -9.55
C LEU A 70 2.84 12.40 -9.83
N ARG A 71 1.63 12.09 -9.38
CA ARG A 71 1.09 10.72 -9.41
C ARG A 71 0.97 10.14 -10.82
N HIS A 72 0.79 10.98 -11.84
CA HIS A 72 0.77 10.54 -13.25
C HIS A 72 2.14 10.04 -13.75
N TYR A 73 3.24 10.33 -13.06
CA TYR A 73 4.56 9.76 -13.34
C TYR A 73 4.75 8.36 -12.74
N ALA A 74 3.90 7.93 -11.81
CA ALA A 74 4.01 6.61 -11.16
C ALA A 74 3.70 5.50 -12.17
N THR A 75 4.73 4.96 -12.83
CA THR A 75 4.62 3.85 -13.79
C THR A 75 5.75 2.86 -13.60
N GLY A 76 5.44 1.56 -13.54
CA GLY A 76 6.42 0.52 -13.26
C GLY A 76 6.87 0.54 -11.80
N ASN A 77 8.19 0.49 -11.57
CA ASN A 77 8.75 0.47 -10.22
C ASN A 77 8.79 1.89 -9.63
N VAL A 78 7.69 2.29 -8.98
CA VAL A 78 7.50 3.64 -8.42
C VAL A 78 8.62 4.04 -7.45
N GLY A 79 9.17 3.07 -6.71
CA GLY A 79 10.26 3.31 -5.77
C GLY A 79 11.60 3.70 -6.42
N LYS A 80 11.68 3.72 -7.76
CA LYS A 80 12.91 3.99 -8.53
C LYS A 80 12.71 5.06 -9.63
N ILE A 81 11.68 5.89 -9.52
CA ILE A 81 11.38 6.93 -10.52
C ILE A 81 11.98 8.26 -10.07
N ASP A 82 12.90 8.81 -10.87
CA ASP A 82 13.62 10.04 -10.55
C ASP A 82 12.68 11.25 -10.39
N GLU A 83 11.62 11.35 -11.20
CA GLU A 83 10.61 12.41 -11.14
C GLU A 83 9.82 12.42 -9.81
N ILE A 84 9.80 11.29 -9.10
CA ILE A 84 9.13 11.13 -7.79
C ILE A 84 10.10 11.41 -6.63
N GLY A 85 11.41 11.25 -6.87
CA GLY A 85 12.52 11.61 -5.98
C GLY A 85 12.81 10.61 -4.86
N ASN A 86 11.79 10.15 -4.13
CA ASN A 86 11.93 9.22 -3.01
C ASN A 86 11.24 7.88 -3.30
N SER A 87 11.80 6.78 -2.76
CA SER A 87 11.24 5.45 -2.99
C SER A 87 9.91 5.20 -2.24
N TYR A 88 9.67 5.93 -1.14
CA TYR A 88 8.54 5.77 -0.23
C TYR A 88 8.30 4.34 0.25
N GLU A 89 9.32 3.48 0.23
CA GLU A 89 9.20 2.05 0.52
C GLU A 89 8.67 1.79 1.93
N ILE A 90 9.27 2.43 2.93
CA ILE A 90 8.90 2.21 4.33
C ILE A 90 7.54 2.84 4.65
N GLU A 91 7.18 3.93 3.98
CA GLU A 91 5.86 4.54 4.07
C GLU A 91 4.79 3.69 3.36
N ALA A 92 5.11 3.08 2.23
CA ALA A 92 4.22 2.13 1.55
C ALA A 92 3.95 0.89 2.41
N ILE A 93 4.96 0.39 3.13
CA ILE A 93 4.80 -0.67 4.15
C ILE A 93 3.89 -0.20 5.30
N ALA A 94 4.08 1.02 5.80
CA ALA A 94 3.24 1.57 6.86
C ALA A 94 1.78 1.73 6.42
N TRP A 95 1.59 2.26 5.22
CA TRP A 95 0.29 2.48 4.61
C TRP A 95 -0.46 1.15 4.41
N SER A 96 0.23 0.13 3.88
CA SER A 96 -0.37 -1.17 3.62
C SER A 96 -0.76 -1.89 4.92
N TRP A 97 0.03 -1.74 5.98
CA TRP A 97 -0.37 -2.19 7.32
C TRP A 97 -1.65 -1.51 7.79
N ALA A 98 -1.73 -0.19 7.71
CA ALA A 98 -2.92 0.55 8.10
C ALA A 98 -4.15 0.09 7.31
N ALA A 99 -4.00 -0.16 6.00
CA ALA A 99 -5.06 -0.67 5.14
C ALA A 99 -5.56 -2.06 5.58
N VAL A 100 -4.65 -2.98 5.91
CA VAL A 100 -5.01 -4.31 6.44
C VAL A 100 -5.79 -4.20 7.75
N VAL A 101 -5.34 -3.34 8.66
CA VAL A 101 -6.01 -3.10 9.95
C VAL A 101 -7.41 -2.55 9.71
N ALA A 102 -7.56 -1.56 8.83
CA ALA A 102 -8.86 -0.97 8.47
C ALA A 102 -9.81 -1.99 7.82
N LEU A 103 -9.28 -2.89 6.99
CA LEU A 103 -10.04 -3.97 6.36
C LEU A 103 -10.40 -5.09 7.33
N GLY A 104 -9.72 -5.22 8.47
CA GLY A 104 -9.92 -6.32 9.42
C GLY A 104 -9.64 -7.69 8.80
N ILE A 105 -8.64 -7.77 7.93
CA ILE A 105 -8.18 -9.04 7.31
C ILE A 105 -6.88 -9.50 7.98
N ASP A 106 -6.50 -10.76 7.74
CA ASP A 106 -5.29 -11.33 8.34
C ASP A 106 -4.01 -10.61 7.83
N HIS A 107 -3.17 -10.19 8.78
CA HIS A 107 -1.92 -9.48 8.50
C HIS A 107 -0.87 -10.35 7.83
N GLU A 108 -0.96 -11.68 7.96
CA GLU A 108 -0.07 -12.60 7.25
C GLU A 108 -0.28 -12.56 5.72
N ILE A 109 -1.45 -12.11 5.25
CA ILE A 109 -1.72 -11.92 3.83
C ILE A 109 -0.86 -10.79 3.25
N LEU A 110 -0.59 -9.75 4.05
CA LEU A 110 0.30 -8.66 3.67
C LEU A 110 1.77 -9.05 3.80
N PHE A 111 2.17 -9.57 4.96
CA PHE A 111 3.55 -9.99 5.21
C PHE A 111 3.78 -11.46 4.86
N HIS A 112 3.54 -11.82 3.60
CA HIS A 112 3.76 -13.18 3.12
C HIS A 112 5.25 -13.56 3.14
N ASN A 113 5.54 -14.84 3.36
CA ASN A 113 6.90 -15.35 3.60
C ASN A 113 7.93 -15.13 2.47
N LYS A 114 7.47 -14.83 1.24
CA LYS A 114 8.34 -14.50 0.09
C LYS A 114 8.48 -12.99 -0.15
N GLY A 115 7.75 -12.17 0.60
CA GLY A 115 7.75 -10.72 0.47
C GLY A 115 8.96 -10.08 1.14
N TYR A 116 9.15 -8.78 0.89
CA TYR A 116 10.09 -7.93 1.63
C TYR A 116 11.52 -8.47 1.72
N LYS A 117 12.00 -9.13 0.67
CA LYS A 117 13.34 -9.75 0.60
C LYS A 117 13.62 -10.70 1.78
N GLY A 118 12.59 -11.40 2.27
CA GLY A 118 12.67 -12.32 3.41
C GLY A 118 12.49 -11.65 4.78
N GLY A 119 12.25 -10.34 4.84
CA GLY A 119 12.05 -9.59 6.08
C GLY A 119 10.62 -9.61 6.62
N ALA A 120 9.68 -10.26 5.93
CA ALA A 120 8.24 -10.19 6.21
C ALA A 120 7.88 -10.55 7.67
N GLN A 121 8.45 -11.63 8.22
CA GLN A 121 8.15 -12.06 9.60
C GLN A 121 8.61 -11.03 10.65
N GLY A 122 9.76 -10.39 10.41
CA GLY A 122 10.28 -9.35 11.30
C GLY A 122 9.42 -8.09 11.28
N LEU A 123 8.95 -7.70 10.08
CA LEU A 123 8.00 -6.60 9.92
C LEU A 123 6.68 -6.91 10.63
N LEU A 124 6.09 -8.08 10.39
CA LEU A 124 4.87 -8.52 11.05
C LEU A 124 5.00 -8.45 12.59
N PHE A 125 6.08 -9.01 13.14
CA PHE A 125 6.34 -8.98 14.58
C PHE A 125 6.43 -7.55 15.12
N ASN A 126 7.23 -6.70 14.49
CA ASN A 126 7.40 -5.32 14.93
C ASN A 126 6.08 -4.54 14.91
N PHE A 127 5.30 -4.69 13.84
CA PHE A 127 4.04 -3.97 13.68
C PHE A 127 2.98 -4.46 14.66
N GLN A 128 2.90 -5.77 14.94
CA GLN A 128 2.04 -6.31 16.00
C GLN A 128 2.40 -5.77 17.39
N MET A 129 3.67 -5.44 17.62
CA MET A 129 4.16 -4.83 18.87
C MET A 129 4.01 -3.31 18.91
N GLY A 130 3.41 -2.69 17.89
CA GLY A 130 3.25 -1.23 17.82
C GLY A 130 4.49 -0.48 17.35
N VAL A 131 5.48 -1.18 16.78
CA VAL A 131 6.71 -0.60 16.24
C VAL A 131 6.57 -0.48 14.72
N TYR A 132 6.21 0.72 14.28
CA TYR A 132 5.84 1.00 12.89
C TYR A 132 6.94 1.81 12.18
N ILE A 133 7.63 1.19 11.22
CA ILE A 133 8.52 1.95 10.32
C ILE A 133 7.68 2.78 9.36
N GLY A 134 8.23 3.88 8.83
CA GLY A 134 7.53 4.74 7.87
C GLY A 134 6.45 5.65 8.44
N THR A 135 5.97 5.44 9.67
CA THR A 135 4.93 6.30 10.28
C THR A 135 5.33 7.77 10.34
N LYS A 136 6.62 8.10 10.48
CA LYS A 136 7.06 9.50 10.43
C LYS A 136 6.81 10.14 9.06
N GLY A 137 7.05 9.41 7.97
CA GLY A 137 6.78 9.90 6.61
C GLY A 137 5.27 10.03 6.32
N ILE A 138 4.47 9.09 6.86
CA ILE A 138 2.99 9.19 6.84
C ILE A 138 2.52 10.43 7.61
N GLU A 139 3.15 10.75 8.74
CA GLU A 139 2.88 11.95 9.53
C GLU A 139 3.28 13.24 8.82
N ASP A 140 4.45 13.26 8.19
CA ASP A 140 4.91 14.41 7.39
C ASP A 140 4.01 14.67 6.16
N ALA A 141 3.39 13.62 5.63
CA ALA A 141 2.35 13.71 4.60
C ALA A 141 0.97 14.14 5.15
N GLY A 142 0.82 14.26 6.48
CA GLY A 142 -0.43 14.61 7.15
C GLY A 142 -1.52 13.54 7.03
N MET A 143 -1.13 12.27 6.88
CA MET A 143 -2.06 11.18 6.59
C MET A 143 -2.48 10.39 7.84
N ALA A 144 -1.60 10.26 8.83
CA ALA A 144 -1.84 9.71 10.17
C ALA A 144 -0.78 10.25 11.12
N TYR A 145 -0.91 9.99 12.42
CA TYR A 145 -0.04 10.64 13.41
C TYR A 145 0.54 9.64 14.40
N THR A 146 1.78 9.87 14.83
CA THR A 146 2.41 9.12 15.92
C THR A 146 1.63 9.33 17.23
N ASN A 147 1.80 8.44 18.21
CA ASN A 147 1.08 8.50 19.50
C ASN A 147 1.13 9.89 20.16
N ASN A 148 2.32 10.48 20.25
CA ASN A 148 2.48 11.80 20.86
C ASN A 148 1.73 12.88 20.07
N LYS A 149 1.86 12.85 18.73
CA LYS A 149 1.24 13.87 17.89
C LYS A 149 -0.27 13.74 17.83
N ALA A 150 -0.79 12.52 17.78
CA ALA A 150 -2.21 12.23 17.84
C ALA A 150 -2.83 12.69 19.17
N ALA A 151 -2.13 12.48 20.30
CA ALA A 151 -2.56 12.98 21.60
C ALA A 151 -2.62 14.51 21.67
N GLU A 152 -1.64 15.21 21.09
CA GLU A 152 -1.67 16.68 20.98
C GLU A 152 -2.86 17.20 20.16
N LEU A 153 -3.25 16.45 19.11
CA LEU A 153 -4.33 16.80 18.20
C LEU A 153 -5.71 16.32 18.67
N GLY A 154 -5.78 15.47 19.70
CA GLY A 154 -7.03 14.90 20.20
C GLY A 154 -7.68 13.89 19.25
N ILE A 155 -6.87 13.12 18.51
CA ILE A 155 -7.32 12.13 17.52
C ILE A 155 -6.68 10.76 17.79
N GLU A 156 -7.19 9.72 17.13
CA GLU A 156 -6.61 8.38 17.20
C GLU A 156 -5.23 8.32 16.51
N PRO A 157 -4.26 7.59 17.09
CA PRO A 157 -2.94 7.43 16.49
C PRO A 157 -2.93 6.42 15.34
N PHE A 158 -1.83 6.42 14.57
CA PHE A 158 -1.51 5.37 13.61
C PHE A 158 -1.64 3.98 14.30
N PRO A 159 -2.30 2.98 13.66
CA PRO A 159 -2.62 2.88 12.24
C PRO A 159 -3.92 3.55 11.77
N VAL A 160 -4.63 4.33 12.60
CA VAL A 160 -5.83 5.05 12.15
C VAL A 160 -5.44 6.21 11.23
N MET A 161 -5.79 6.08 9.95
CA MET A 161 -5.52 7.07 8.91
C MET A 161 -6.58 8.17 8.91
N GLN A 162 -6.16 9.43 8.85
CA GLN A 162 -7.03 10.60 8.66
C GLN A 162 -7.37 10.82 7.18
N LYS A 163 -6.43 10.45 6.29
CA LYS A 163 -6.63 10.37 4.84
C LYS A 163 -5.71 9.33 4.24
N TRP A 164 -6.10 8.79 3.10
CA TRP A 164 -5.41 7.67 2.46
C TRP A 164 -4.53 8.05 1.27
N LEU A 165 -4.63 9.29 0.77
CA LEU A 165 -3.78 9.81 -0.30
C LEU A 165 -3.01 11.04 0.19
N ARG A 166 -1.77 11.17 -0.29
CA ARG A 166 -1.00 12.40 -0.16
C ARG A 166 -1.49 13.45 -1.16
N ASP A 167 -1.63 14.69 -0.69
CA ASP A 167 -1.95 15.84 -1.53
C ASP A 167 -0.70 16.36 -2.25
#